data_AF-A0A960JMM3-F1
#
_entry.id   AF-A0A960JMM3-F1
#
_cell.length_a   1.000
_cell.length_b   1.000
_cell.length_c   1.000
_cell.angle_alpha   90.00
_cell.angle_beta   90.00
_cell.angle_gamma   90.00
#
_symmetry.space_group_name_H-M   'P 1'
#
loop_
_entity.id
_entity.type
_entity.pdbx_description
1 polymer ?
#
loop_
_entity_poly.entity_id
_entity_poly.type
_entity_poly.pdbx_seq_one_letter_code
_entity_poly.pdbx_strand_id
1 'polypeptide(L)'
;MRVVRYTDPVIEGLELELHPRLTVVSGLPDPVRQRLAGTIAAIPRGTEPVGRGLIEVHGVRLDLTLENLELLGCDRDIDAVLTPDELPGGAGTEEDPDEALTGAQAELRDADEQYRQVKQSAATTRRQLDDLYEDQVSLSRQIDSARGGLDSFAEANLFAAEEELASLRRATTEMGSVDGDLAEQAAAADILDRRISEAATARDLLANTDPEPVRNAYRALKLALEPSRVPDPNAQKLADQLAQAEARRRQALVAGGHEASFSKASARRQVAVAAVMEAEREQRQPKLSPALVDELEAVRDEYFAAERGGKRVLGKSRRLNSLKHRQDELLAQMGFTSWQAYLLGVTDDPTALERQQRHREARAALAEAEGQVHAANAARRNDPTVRAAESEVDELCDRAKALLGRQVADLEGALRSRTIEAPAEGVDAAAQQLSRALAVVGV
;
A
#
# COMPACT_ATOMS: atom_id res chain seq x y z
N MET A 1 -31.36 -5.69 19.43
CA MET A 1 -31.35 -7.17 19.55
C MET A 1 -30.34 -7.71 18.55
N ARG A 2 -29.56 -8.73 18.92
CA ARG A 2 -28.65 -9.44 18.01
C ARG A 2 -28.82 -10.94 18.16
N VAL A 3 -28.73 -11.68 17.07
CA VAL A 3 -28.60 -13.14 17.13
C VAL A 3 -27.14 -13.45 17.42
N VAL A 4 -26.88 -14.24 18.45
CA VAL A 4 -25.51 -14.57 18.86
C VAL A 4 -25.16 -15.96 18.39
N ARG A 5 -26.12 -16.89 18.45
CA ARG A 5 -25.89 -18.28 18.08
C ARG A 5 -27.12 -18.89 17.43
N TYR A 6 -26.90 -19.68 16.39
CA TYR A 6 -27.88 -20.57 15.76
C TYR A 6 -27.44 -22.01 15.95
N THR A 7 -28.42 -22.90 16.17
CA THR A 7 -28.23 -24.34 16.25
C THR A 7 -29.29 -25.00 15.37
N ASP A 8 -28.85 -25.83 14.43
CA ASP A 8 -29.81 -26.56 13.59
C ASP A 8 -30.47 -27.69 14.39
N PRO A 9 -31.81 -27.83 14.34
CA PRO A 9 -32.50 -28.89 15.09
C PRO A 9 -32.38 -30.27 14.43
N VAL A 10 -31.91 -30.37 13.19
CA VAL A 10 -31.84 -31.62 12.41
C VAL A 10 -30.40 -32.12 12.26
N ILE A 11 -29.44 -31.22 12.09
CA ILE A 11 -28.01 -31.57 12.04
C ILE A 11 -27.38 -31.42 13.42
N GLU A 12 -27.11 -32.56 14.05
CA GLU A 12 -26.45 -32.61 15.34
C GLU A 12 -25.01 -32.06 15.23
N GLY A 13 -24.69 -31.07 16.08
CA GLY A 13 -23.37 -30.41 16.11
C GLY A 13 -23.19 -29.20 15.21
N LEU A 14 -24.20 -28.82 14.41
CA LEU A 14 -24.13 -27.57 13.63
C LEU A 14 -24.50 -26.37 14.50
N GLU A 15 -23.48 -25.71 15.06
CA GLU A 15 -23.60 -24.44 15.75
C GLU A 15 -22.92 -23.32 14.94
N LEU A 16 -23.64 -22.22 14.74
CA LEU A 16 -23.13 -21.02 14.07
C LEU A 16 -23.14 -19.86 15.05
N GLU A 17 -21.97 -19.31 15.35
CA GLU A 17 -21.87 -18.02 16.02
C GLU A 17 -21.98 -16.89 15.00
N LEU A 18 -22.96 -16.01 15.20
CA LEU A 18 -23.26 -14.93 14.27
C LEU A 18 -22.60 -13.65 14.74
N HIS A 19 -21.81 -13.03 13.86
CA HIS A 19 -21.16 -11.78 14.13
C HIS A 19 -22.17 -10.61 14.10
N PRO A 20 -22.06 -9.59 14.98
CA PRO A 20 -23.08 -8.55 15.14
C PRO A 20 -23.30 -7.63 13.93
N ARG A 21 -22.39 -7.61 12.95
CA ARG A 21 -22.45 -6.70 11.79
C ARG A 21 -22.75 -7.40 10.48
N LEU A 22 -22.10 -8.53 10.23
CA LEU A 22 -22.19 -9.30 9.00
C LEU A 22 -21.66 -10.70 9.29
N THR A 23 -22.42 -11.71 8.89
CA THR A 23 -21.97 -13.10 8.88
C THR A 23 -22.18 -13.64 7.48
N VAL A 24 -21.13 -14.17 6.87
CA VAL A 24 -21.21 -14.84 5.58
C VAL A 24 -21.14 -16.34 5.84
N VAL A 25 -22.15 -17.07 5.37
CA VAL A 25 -22.25 -18.52 5.55
C VAL A 25 -22.24 -19.17 4.18
N SER A 26 -21.24 -20.02 3.92
CA SER A 26 -21.08 -20.77 2.67
C SER A 26 -20.92 -22.27 2.96
N GLY A 27 -21.16 -23.11 1.95
CA GLY A 27 -20.98 -24.56 2.04
C GLY A 27 -22.08 -25.32 2.82
N LEU A 28 -23.17 -24.64 3.23
CA LEU A 28 -24.32 -25.32 3.83
C LEU A 28 -25.22 -25.96 2.77
N PRO A 29 -25.72 -27.20 3.01
CA PRO A 29 -26.73 -27.81 2.16
C PRO A 29 -27.99 -26.95 2.06
N ASP A 30 -28.64 -26.93 0.89
CA ASP A 30 -29.82 -26.12 0.60
C ASP A 30 -30.94 -26.21 1.67
N PRO A 31 -31.30 -27.40 2.20
CA PRO A 31 -32.33 -27.50 3.22
C PRO A 31 -31.95 -26.82 4.54
N VAL A 32 -30.65 -26.80 4.87
CA VAL A 32 -30.11 -26.16 6.08
C VAL A 32 -30.06 -24.66 5.89
N ARG A 33 -29.62 -24.21 4.70
CA ARG A 33 -29.59 -22.80 4.33
C ARG A 33 -30.98 -22.17 4.39
N GLN A 34 -32.00 -22.86 3.89
CA GLN A 34 -33.40 -22.41 3.96
C GLN A 34 -33.91 -22.33 5.40
N ARG A 35 -33.59 -23.30 6.27
CA ARG A 35 -33.96 -23.24 7.70
C ARG A 35 -33.27 -22.11 8.44
N LEU A 36 -31.98 -21.90 8.20
CA LEU A 36 -31.23 -20.78 8.76
C LEU A 36 -31.85 -19.45 8.31
N ALA A 37 -32.07 -19.28 7.01
CA ALA A 37 -32.71 -18.09 6.44
C ALA A 37 -34.10 -17.85 7.05
N GLY A 38 -34.95 -18.87 7.11
CA GLY A 38 -36.28 -18.78 7.72
C GLY A 38 -36.22 -18.43 9.21
N THR A 39 -35.25 -18.97 9.94
CA THR A 39 -35.03 -18.67 11.37
C THR A 39 -34.63 -17.21 11.59
N ILE A 40 -33.72 -16.68 10.77
CA ILE A 40 -33.29 -15.28 10.88
C ILE A 40 -34.40 -14.32 10.43
N ALA A 41 -35.15 -14.66 9.38
CA ALA A 41 -36.28 -13.87 8.90
C ALA A 41 -37.47 -13.86 9.89
N ALA A 42 -37.63 -14.91 10.70
CA ALA A 42 -38.70 -15.00 11.69
C ALA A 42 -38.52 -14.01 12.86
N ILE A 43 -37.28 -13.61 13.15
CA ILE A 43 -36.94 -12.76 14.30
C ILE A 43 -37.52 -11.35 14.20
N PRO A 44 -37.26 -10.55 13.14
CA PRO A 44 -37.85 -9.23 13.03
C PRO A 44 -39.39 -9.28 12.93
N ARG A 45 -39.93 -10.37 12.34
CA ARG A 45 -41.37 -10.60 12.14
C ARG A 45 -42.11 -11.12 13.38
N GLY A 46 -41.40 -11.56 14.42
CA GLY A 46 -42.00 -12.15 15.61
C GLY A 46 -42.75 -13.46 15.34
N THR A 47 -42.39 -14.18 14.27
CA THR A 47 -43.01 -15.46 13.92
C THR A 47 -42.21 -16.63 14.48
N GLU A 48 -42.78 -17.83 14.45
CA GLU A 48 -42.12 -19.02 15.00
C GLU A 48 -40.82 -19.35 14.23
N PRO A 49 -39.66 -19.41 14.92
CA PRO A 49 -38.39 -19.72 14.28
C PRO A 49 -38.32 -21.20 13.89
N VAL A 50 -37.78 -21.48 12.69
CA VAL A 50 -37.65 -22.85 12.15
C VAL A 50 -36.53 -23.65 12.85
N GLY A 51 -35.52 -22.96 13.37
CA GLY A 51 -34.39 -23.51 14.10
C GLY A 51 -34.26 -22.98 15.53
N ARG A 52 -33.23 -23.43 16.24
CA ARG A 52 -32.99 -23.03 17.64
C ARG A 52 -31.79 -22.09 17.71
N GLY A 53 -31.63 -21.39 18.83
CA GLY A 53 -30.51 -20.47 18.99
C GLY A 53 -30.60 -19.61 20.24
N LEU A 54 -29.70 -18.63 20.33
CA LEU A 54 -29.65 -17.62 21.37
C LEU A 54 -29.67 -16.23 20.74
N ILE A 55 -30.54 -15.37 21.28
CA ILE A 55 -30.61 -13.95 20.98
C ILE A 55 -30.12 -13.15 22.19
N GLU A 56 -29.57 -11.97 21.93
CA GLU A 56 -29.15 -11.02 22.95
C GLU A 56 -29.85 -9.68 22.79
N VAL A 57 -30.43 -9.21 23.89
CA VAL A 57 -31.17 -7.95 23.98
C VAL A 57 -30.65 -7.19 25.19
N HIS A 58 -30.06 -6.01 24.95
CA HIS A 58 -29.50 -5.15 26.00
C HIS A 58 -28.55 -5.87 26.99
N GLY A 59 -27.75 -6.83 26.50
CA GLY A 59 -26.78 -7.59 27.30
C GLY A 59 -27.35 -8.84 27.98
N VAL A 60 -28.65 -9.13 27.83
CA VAL A 60 -29.30 -10.35 28.34
C VAL A 60 -29.43 -11.36 27.22
N ARG A 61 -29.06 -12.62 27.48
CA ARG A 61 -29.18 -13.74 26.53
C ARG A 61 -30.46 -14.53 26.80
N LEU A 62 -31.24 -14.74 25.75
CA LEU A 62 -32.51 -15.46 25.78
C LEU A 62 -32.49 -16.54 24.71
N ASP A 63 -33.19 -17.64 24.97
CA ASP A 63 -33.40 -18.67 23.96
C ASP A 63 -34.28 -18.14 22.83
N LEU A 64 -33.96 -18.53 21.60
CA LEU A 64 -34.73 -18.17 20.42
C LEU A 64 -36.02 -18.99 20.37
N THR A 65 -37.07 -18.50 21.02
CA THR A 65 -38.41 -19.09 21.08
C THR A 65 -39.46 -18.06 20.72
N LEU A 66 -40.63 -18.51 20.26
CA LEU A 66 -41.76 -17.63 19.93
C LEU A 66 -42.16 -16.77 21.14
N GLU A 67 -42.28 -17.37 22.33
CA GLU A 67 -42.61 -16.66 23.58
C GLU A 67 -41.65 -15.50 23.88
N ASN A 68 -40.34 -15.70 23.68
CA ASN A 68 -39.35 -14.64 23.89
C ASN A 68 -39.41 -13.58 22.79
N LEU A 69 -39.72 -13.94 21.53
CA LEU A 69 -39.89 -12.96 20.45
C LEU A 69 -41.15 -12.10 20.63
N GLU A 70 -42.25 -12.68 21.12
CA GLU A 70 -43.49 -11.98 21.48
C GLU A 70 -43.26 -10.96 22.61
N LEU A 71 -42.52 -11.35 23.66
CA LEU A 71 -42.14 -10.46 24.77
C LEU A 71 -41.30 -9.25 24.31
N LEU A 72 -40.57 -9.40 23.21
CA LEU A 72 -39.71 -8.36 22.64
C LEU A 72 -40.44 -7.44 21.67
N GLY A 73 -41.71 -7.72 21.34
CA GLY A 73 -42.53 -6.89 20.46
C GLY A 73 -41.95 -6.76 19.05
N CYS A 74 -41.37 -7.84 18.52
CA CYS A 74 -40.83 -7.84 17.17
C CYS A 74 -41.98 -8.00 16.15
N ASP A 75 -42.43 -6.90 15.55
CA ASP A 75 -43.55 -6.86 14.59
C ASP A 75 -43.15 -6.22 13.24
N ARG A 76 -41.85 -6.20 12.94
CA ARG A 76 -41.31 -5.51 11.78
C ARG A 76 -41.11 -6.47 10.62
N ASP A 77 -41.76 -6.19 9.50
CA ASP A 77 -41.50 -6.89 8.25
C ASP A 77 -40.21 -6.36 7.60
N ILE A 78 -39.07 -6.87 8.09
CA ILE A 78 -37.74 -6.57 7.57
C ILE A 78 -37.14 -7.87 7.06
N ASP A 79 -36.78 -7.89 5.78
CA ASP A 79 -35.99 -8.98 5.25
C ASP A 79 -34.51 -8.77 5.60
N ALA A 80 -34.01 -9.58 6.53
CA ALA A 80 -32.64 -9.50 7.03
C ALA A 80 -31.70 -10.48 6.31
N VAL A 81 -32.21 -11.28 5.37
CA VAL A 81 -31.44 -12.30 4.66
C VAL A 81 -31.33 -11.90 3.21
N LEU A 82 -30.10 -11.68 2.74
CA LEU A 82 -29.83 -11.55 1.31
C LEU A 82 -29.52 -12.94 0.76
N THR A 83 -30.34 -13.40 -0.18
CA THR A 83 -30.10 -14.65 -0.91
C THR A 83 -29.12 -14.40 -2.07
N PRO A 84 -28.45 -15.45 -2.58
CA PRO A 84 -27.54 -15.31 -3.74
C PRO A 84 -28.21 -14.64 -4.95
N ASP A 85 -29.50 -14.90 -5.17
CA ASP A 85 -30.29 -14.37 -6.27
C ASP A 85 -30.54 -12.85 -6.16
N GLU A 86 -30.40 -12.29 -4.96
CA GLU A 86 -30.65 -10.87 -4.65
C GLU A 86 -29.36 -10.04 -4.63
N LEU A 87 -28.20 -10.68 -4.73
CA LEU A 87 -26.91 -9.98 -4.86
C LEU A 87 -26.74 -9.49 -6.30
N PRO A 88 -26.12 -8.31 -6.51
CA PRO A 88 -25.78 -7.85 -7.86
C PRO A 88 -24.88 -8.88 -8.55
N GLY A 89 -25.42 -9.58 -9.55
CA GLY A 89 -24.83 -10.75 -10.21
C GLY A 89 -25.71 -12.01 -10.19
N GLY A 90 -26.73 -12.08 -9.32
CA GLY A 90 -27.63 -13.24 -9.18
C GLY A 90 -28.76 -13.33 -10.22
N ALA A 91 -29.10 -12.22 -10.87
CA ALA A 91 -30.12 -12.19 -11.92
C ALA A 91 -29.49 -12.35 -13.31
N GLY A 92 -29.34 -13.59 -13.77
CA GLY A 92 -29.37 -13.92 -15.19
C GLY A 92 -28.10 -13.70 -16.02
N THR A 93 -26.91 -13.70 -15.41
CA THR A 93 -25.71 -14.06 -16.17
C THR A 93 -25.60 -15.59 -16.16
N GLU A 94 -25.77 -16.21 -17.33
CA GLU A 94 -25.49 -17.63 -17.61
C GLU A 94 -23.99 -17.95 -17.48
N GLU A 95 -23.32 -17.44 -16.44
CA GLU A 95 -22.02 -17.94 -16.02
C GLU A 95 -22.30 -18.91 -14.87
N ASP A 96 -21.97 -20.17 -15.11
CA ASP A 96 -22.12 -21.25 -14.14
C ASP A 96 -21.50 -20.78 -12.81
N PRO A 97 -22.26 -20.69 -11.70
CA PRO A 97 -21.73 -20.20 -10.43
C PRO A 97 -20.51 -21.01 -9.96
N ASP A 98 -20.38 -22.27 -10.39
CA ASP A 98 -19.17 -23.06 -10.20
C ASP A 98 -17.98 -22.51 -11.00
N GLU A 99 -18.18 -21.98 -12.21
CA GLU A 99 -17.12 -21.41 -13.06
C GLU A 99 -16.62 -20.06 -12.52
N ALA A 100 -17.50 -19.20 -12.00
CA ALA A 100 -17.11 -17.95 -11.35
C ALA A 100 -16.35 -18.17 -10.03
N LEU A 101 -16.77 -19.16 -9.23
CA LEU A 101 -16.08 -19.54 -8.00
C LEU A 101 -14.75 -20.24 -8.30
N THR A 102 -14.69 -21.03 -9.38
CA THR A 102 -13.45 -21.64 -9.89
C THR A 102 -12.50 -20.56 -10.41
N GLY A 103 -13.00 -19.53 -11.08
CA GLY A 103 -12.22 -18.35 -11.51
C GLY A 103 -11.62 -17.59 -10.34
N ALA A 104 -12.42 -17.25 -9.33
CA ALA A 104 -11.93 -16.57 -8.13
C ALA A 104 -10.92 -17.44 -7.32
N GLN A 105 -11.13 -18.76 -7.28
CA GLN A 105 -10.16 -19.69 -6.67
C GLN A 105 -8.87 -19.81 -7.49
N ALA A 106 -8.95 -19.74 -8.82
CA ALA A 106 -7.80 -19.71 -9.70
C ALA A 106 -7.01 -18.41 -9.50
N GLU A 107 -7.68 -17.25 -9.44
CA GLU A 107 -7.05 -15.96 -9.16
C GLU A 107 -6.35 -15.93 -7.79
N LEU A 108 -6.97 -16.50 -6.76
CA LEU A 108 -6.35 -16.60 -5.43
C LEU A 108 -5.11 -17.51 -5.44
N ARG A 109 -5.16 -18.64 -6.17
CA ARG A 109 -4.00 -19.53 -6.34
C ARG A 109 -2.88 -18.84 -7.11
N ASP A 110 -3.21 -18.09 -8.15
CA ASP A 110 -2.25 -17.32 -8.94
C ASP A 110 -1.60 -16.22 -8.08
N ALA A 111 -2.38 -15.54 -7.25
CA ALA A 111 -1.85 -14.55 -6.30
C ALA A 111 -0.93 -15.19 -5.25
N ASP A 112 -1.28 -16.36 -4.71
CA ASP A 112 -0.44 -17.11 -3.77
C ASP A 112 0.85 -17.62 -4.43
N GLU A 113 0.79 -18.04 -5.70
CA GLU A 113 1.95 -18.46 -6.48
C GLU A 113 2.89 -17.28 -6.74
N GLN A 114 2.33 -16.12 -7.14
CA GLN A 114 3.09 -14.88 -7.31
C GLN A 114 3.76 -14.44 -6.00
N TYR A 115 3.04 -14.50 -4.88
CA TYR A 115 3.61 -14.18 -3.58
C TYR A 115 4.75 -15.14 -3.20
N ARG A 116 4.60 -16.44 -3.47
CA ARG A 116 5.67 -17.43 -3.27
C ARG A 116 6.89 -17.16 -4.16
N GLN A 117 6.68 -16.81 -5.42
CA GLN A 117 7.76 -16.44 -6.35
C GLN A 117 8.51 -15.18 -5.89
N VAL A 118 7.80 -14.13 -5.45
CA VAL A 118 8.42 -12.91 -4.92
C VAL A 118 9.22 -13.20 -3.64
N LYS A 119 8.69 -14.06 -2.76
CA LYS A 119 9.40 -14.46 -1.55
C LYS A 119 10.68 -15.26 -1.86
N GLN A 120 10.62 -16.14 -2.86
CA GLN A 120 11.79 -16.90 -3.32
C GLN A 120 12.83 -15.99 -3.98
N SER A 121 12.41 -15.06 -4.85
CA SER A 121 13.34 -14.13 -5.50
C SER A 121 14.02 -13.24 -4.49
N ALA A 122 13.29 -12.71 -3.49
CA ALA A 122 13.87 -11.94 -2.39
C ALA A 122 14.91 -12.75 -1.58
N ALA A 123 14.65 -14.05 -1.33
CA ALA A 123 15.63 -14.92 -0.67
C ALA A 123 16.88 -15.14 -1.52
N THR A 124 16.74 -15.29 -2.84
CA THR A 124 17.87 -15.43 -3.77
C THR A 124 18.70 -14.15 -3.84
N THR A 125 18.06 -12.98 -3.95
CA THR A 125 18.76 -11.69 -3.94
C THR A 125 19.51 -11.47 -2.63
N ARG A 126 18.95 -11.91 -1.50
CA ARG A 126 19.63 -11.82 -0.21
C ARG A 126 20.89 -12.68 -0.16
N ARG A 127 20.85 -13.91 -0.68
CA ARG A 127 22.04 -14.76 -0.81
C ARG A 127 23.10 -14.13 -1.71
N GLN A 128 22.69 -13.57 -2.85
CA GLN A 128 23.62 -12.86 -3.76
C GLN A 128 24.31 -11.68 -3.07
N LEU A 129 23.62 -10.94 -2.19
CA LEU A 129 24.22 -9.87 -1.41
C LEU A 129 25.21 -10.40 -0.36
N ASP A 130 24.89 -11.52 0.29
CA ASP A 130 25.79 -12.15 1.26
C ASP A 130 27.07 -12.67 0.55
N ASP A 131 26.94 -13.30 -0.62
CA ASP A 131 28.07 -13.77 -1.44
C ASP A 131 28.97 -12.59 -1.89
N LEU A 132 28.37 -11.49 -2.38
CA LEU A 132 29.12 -10.29 -2.76
C LEU A 132 29.86 -9.65 -1.57
N TYR A 133 29.29 -9.73 -0.38
CA TYR A 133 29.94 -9.23 0.83
C TYR A 133 31.14 -10.10 1.23
N GLU A 134 31.01 -11.43 1.12
CA GLU A 134 32.13 -12.35 1.33
C GLU A 134 33.25 -12.12 0.31
N ASP A 135 32.92 -11.92 -0.96
CA ASP A 135 33.88 -11.59 -2.02
C ASP A 135 34.60 -10.28 -1.72
N GLN A 136 33.88 -9.24 -1.28
CA GLN A 136 34.48 -7.95 -0.91
C GLN A 136 35.48 -8.11 0.23
N VAL A 137 35.14 -8.89 1.27
CA VAL A 137 36.03 -9.16 2.41
C VAL A 137 37.26 -9.95 1.96
N SER A 138 37.08 -10.94 1.09
CA SER A 138 38.18 -11.74 0.52
C SER A 138 39.15 -10.88 -0.29
N LEU A 139 38.63 -10.04 -1.21
CA LEU A 139 39.41 -9.11 -2.01
C LEU A 139 40.18 -8.10 -1.15
N SER A 140 39.55 -7.56 -0.10
CA SER A 140 40.23 -6.64 0.82
C SER A 140 41.41 -7.32 1.51
N ARG A 141 41.25 -8.57 1.98
CA ARG A 141 42.35 -9.35 2.57
C ARG A 141 43.46 -9.64 1.57
N GLN A 142 43.13 -9.93 0.32
CA GLN A 142 44.14 -10.14 -0.73
C GLN A 142 44.93 -8.86 -1.01
N ILE A 143 44.27 -7.70 -1.05
CA ILE A 143 44.93 -6.40 -1.22
C ILE A 143 45.86 -6.10 -0.05
N ASP A 144 45.39 -6.32 1.19
CA ASP A 144 46.20 -6.09 2.39
C ASP A 144 47.39 -7.06 2.47
N SER A 145 47.21 -8.31 2.06
CA SER A 145 48.30 -9.29 1.95
C SER A 145 49.31 -8.92 0.86
N ALA A 146 48.85 -8.43 -0.29
CA ALA A 146 49.72 -7.99 -1.37
C ALA A 146 50.55 -6.75 -0.97
N ARG A 147 49.93 -5.82 -0.23
CA ARG A 147 50.63 -4.66 0.36
C ARG A 147 51.70 -5.10 1.37
N GLY A 148 51.36 -5.97 2.31
CA GLY A 148 52.32 -6.50 3.28
C GLY A 148 53.48 -7.26 2.64
N GLY A 149 53.24 -7.95 1.51
CA GLY A 149 54.28 -8.60 0.73
C GLY A 149 55.21 -7.58 0.05
N LEU A 150 54.65 -6.59 -0.64
CA LEU A 150 55.42 -5.56 -1.35
C LEU A 150 56.32 -4.74 -0.41
N ASP A 151 55.83 -4.37 0.78
CA ASP A 151 56.60 -3.58 1.74
C ASP A 151 57.75 -4.41 2.37
N SER A 152 57.49 -5.68 2.72
CA SER A 152 58.51 -6.59 3.30
C SER A 152 59.64 -6.93 2.31
N PHE A 153 59.32 -7.15 1.03
CA PHE A 153 60.34 -7.38 0.00
C PHE A 153 61.14 -6.12 -0.32
N ALA A 154 60.52 -4.94 -0.30
CA ALA A 154 61.21 -3.67 -0.52
C ALA A 154 62.19 -3.36 0.62
N GLU A 155 61.77 -3.57 1.88
CA GLU A 155 62.59 -3.31 3.07
C GLU A 155 63.73 -4.33 3.21
N ALA A 156 63.48 -5.62 2.94
CA ALA A 156 64.51 -6.65 2.94
C ALA A 156 65.56 -6.46 1.83
N ASN A 157 65.14 -6.04 0.64
CA ASN A 157 66.08 -5.76 -0.47
C ASN A 157 66.93 -4.52 -0.18
N LEU A 158 66.37 -3.50 0.48
CA LEU A 158 67.14 -2.33 0.91
C LEU A 158 68.18 -2.72 1.96
N PHE A 159 67.78 -3.50 2.97
CA PHE A 159 68.69 -3.97 4.02
C PHE A 159 69.83 -4.84 3.46
N ALA A 160 69.51 -5.77 2.55
CA ALA A 160 70.51 -6.62 1.91
C ALA A 160 71.51 -5.79 1.07
N ALA A 161 71.01 -4.79 0.33
CA ALA A 161 71.86 -3.89 -0.44
C ALA A 161 72.76 -3.02 0.46
N GLU A 162 72.26 -2.57 1.62
CA GLU A 162 73.05 -1.81 2.60
C GLU A 162 74.12 -2.68 3.28
N GLU A 163 73.81 -3.93 3.61
CA GLU A 163 74.76 -4.88 4.21
C GLU A 163 75.86 -5.32 3.23
N GLU A 164 75.51 -5.54 1.97
CA GLU A 164 76.47 -5.83 0.90
C GLU A 164 77.40 -4.63 0.67
N LEU A 165 76.87 -3.41 0.67
CA LEU A 165 77.64 -2.19 0.54
C LEU A 165 78.54 -1.92 1.77
N ALA A 166 78.08 -2.27 2.97
CA ALA A 166 78.88 -2.20 4.19
C ALA A 166 80.00 -3.26 4.21
N SER A 167 79.76 -4.48 3.73
CA SER A 167 80.78 -5.54 3.66
C SER A 167 81.87 -5.21 2.64
N LEU A 168 81.51 -4.67 1.48
CA LEU A 168 82.47 -4.18 0.47
C LEU A 168 83.32 -3.02 0.99
N ARG A 169 82.73 -2.09 1.78
CA ARG A 169 83.48 -1.01 2.44
C ARG A 169 84.45 -1.53 3.50
N ARG A 170 84.08 -2.55 4.27
CA ARG A 170 85.00 -3.17 5.25
C ARG A 170 86.13 -3.91 4.55
N ALA A 171 85.84 -4.69 3.51
CA ALA A 171 86.85 -5.41 2.73
C ALA A 171 87.88 -4.45 2.09
N THR A 172 87.44 -3.29 1.59
CA THR A 172 88.35 -2.25 1.06
C THR A 172 89.15 -1.52 2.13
N THR A 173 88.69 -1.49 3.38
CA THR A 173 89.43 -0.89 4.50
C THR A 173 90.41 -1.87 5.15
N GLU A 174 90.14 -3.18 5.11
CA GLU A 174 90.96 -4.23 5.73
C GLU A 174 92.03 -4.84 4.78
N MET A 175 91.89 -4.77 3.46
CA MET A 175 92.89 -5.23 2.48
C MET A 175 94.02 -4.22 2.21
N GLY A 176 94.61 -3.70 3.29
CA GLY A 176 95.76 -2.79 3.25
C GLY A 176 97.11 -3.42 2.92
N SER A 177 97.23 -4.72 2.64
CA SER A 177 98.51 -5.31 2.21
C SER A 177 98.42 -6.76 1.70
N VAL A 178 98.19 -7.00 0.40
CA VAL A 178 98.69 -8.20 -0.31
C VAL A 178 98.84 -7.88 -1.80
N ASP A 179 100.09 -7.80 -2.28
CA ASP A 179 100.50 -7.52 -3.68
C ASP A 179 100.24 -8.68 -4.67
N GLY A 180 99.14 -9.44 -4.47
CA GLY A 180 98.85 -10.66 -5.25
C GLY A 180 97.72 -10.53 -6.28
N ASP A 181 96.65 -9.79 -5.97
CA ASP A 181 95.40 -9.82 -6.75
C ASP A 181 95.01 -8.47 -7.34
N LEU A 182 95.97 -7.54 -7.50
CA LEU A 182 95.71 -6.21 -8.04
C LEU A 182 95.04 -6.24 -9.42
N ALA A 183 95.29 -7.26 -10.25
CA ALA A 183 94.66 -7.38 -11.57
C ALA A 183 93.21 -7.88 -11.51
N GLU A 184 92.90 -8.83 -10.61
CA GLU A 184 91.55 -9.38 -10.45
C GLU A 184 90.66 -8.40 -9.66
N GLN A 185 91.25 -7.70 -8.68
CA GLN A 185 90.61 -6.58 -7.98
C GLN A 185 90.39 -5.37 -8.89
N ALA A 186 91.33 -5.04 -9.79
CA ALA A 186 91.12 -4.00 -10.80
C ALA A 186 90.01 -4.36 -11.79
N ALA A 187 89.94 -5.63 -12.24
CA ALA A 187 88.86 -6.09 -13.11
C ALA A 187 87.49 -6.08 -12.40
N ALA A 188 87.43 -6.51 -11.14
CA ALA A 188 86.22 -6.44 -10.32
C ALA A 188 85.79 -4.99 -10.05
N ALA A 189 86.75 -4.09 -9.80
CA ALA A 189 86.52 -2.66 -9.64
C ALA A 189 85.98 -2.03 -10.93
N ASP A 190 86.55 -2.33 -12.10
CA ASP A 190 86.05 -1.85 -13.40
C ASP A 190 84.62 -2.34 -13.69
N ILE A 191 84.30 -3.60 -13.36
CA ILE A 191 82.95 -4.15 -13.49
C ILE A 191 81.97 -3.42 -12.56
N LEU A 192 82.38 -3.15 -11.32
CA LEU A 192 81.58 -2.40 -10.36
C LEU A 192 81.39 -0.95 -10.79
N ASP A 193 82.45 -0.27 -11.25
CA ASP A 193 82.37 1.11 -11.75
C ASP A 193 81.49 1.22 -13.00
N ARG A 194 81.52 0.21 -13.87
CA ARG A 194 80.59 0.11 -15.00
C ARG A 194 79.15 -0.06 -14.53
N ARG A 195 78.89 -0.94 -13.56
CA ARG A 195 77.55 -1.13 -13.01
C ARG A 195 77.06 0.09 -12.22
N ILE A 196 77.95 0.79 -11.51
CA ILE A 196 77.66 2.04 -10.82
C ILE A 196 77.35 3.14 -11.83
N SER A 197 78.09 3.23 -12.94
CA SER A 197 77.83 4.19 -14.01
C SER A 197 76.54 3.90 -14.76
N GLU A 198 76.24 2.62 -15.04
CA GLU A 198 74.96 2.16 -15.60
C GLU A 198 73.79 2.45 -14.64
N ALA A 199 73.97 2.19 -13.34
CA ALA A 199 72.96 2.49 -12.33
C ALA A 199 72.77 3.99 -12.12
N ALA A 200 73.84 4.79 -12.18
CA ALA A 200 73.80 6.25 -12.09
C ALA A 200 73.10 6.86 -13.30
N THR A 201 73.39 6.38 -14.51
CA THR A 201 72.69 6.80 -15.73
C THR A 201 71.22 6.39 -15.71
N ALA A 202 70.90 5.16 -15.26
CA ALA A 202 69.51 4.73 -15.08
C ALA A 202 68.77 5.56 -14.00
N ARG A 203 69.44 5.89 -12.89
CA ARG A 203 68.87 6.74 -11.83
C ARG A 203 68.65 8.17 -12.31
N ASP A 204 69.59 8.74 -13.06
CA ASP A 204 69.47 10.11 -13.58
C ASP A 204 68.42 10.18 -14.69
N LEU A 205 68.25 9.11 -15.48
CA LEU A 205 67.11 8.95 -16.40
C LEU A 205 65.78 8.90 -15.64
N LEU A 206 65.69 8.12 -14.56
CA LEU A 206 64.48 8.03 -13.72
C LEU A 206 64.20 9.33 -12.96
N ALA A 207 65.23 10.04 -12.49
CA ALA A 207 65.11 11.30 -11.75
C ALA A 207 64.67 12.47 -12.65
N ASN A 208 65.00 12.41 -13.95
CA ASN A 208 64.61 13.43 -14.94
C ASN A 208 63.31 13.08 -15.69
N THR A 209 62.77 11.88 -15.52
CA THR A 209 61.50 11.50 -16.14
C THR A 209 60.33 11.93 -15.26
N ASP A 210 59.50 12.83 -15.78
CA ASP A 210 58.27 13.25 -15.11
C ASP A 210 57.21 12.11 -15.14
N PRO A 211 56.74 11.60 -13.98
CA PRO A 211 55.70 10.58 -13.95
C PRO A 211 54.27 11.14 -14.13
N GLU A 212 54.06 12.45 -14.06
CA GLU A 212 52.73 13.05 -14.17
C GLU A 212 51.98 12.74 -15.48
N PRO A 213 52.62 12.73 -16.67
CA PRO A 213 51.96 12.36 -17.92
C PRO A 213 51.37 10.94 -17.88
N VAL A 214 52.09 9.97 -17.33
CA VAL A 214 51.62 8.58 -17.19
C VAL A 214 50.50 8.49 -16.16
N ARG A 215 50.63 9.18 -15.01
CA ARG A 215 49.57 9.23 -13.99
C ARG A 215 48.28 9.85 -14.52
N ASN A 216 48.39 10.93 -15.30
CA ASN A 216 47.24 11.60 -15.88
C ASN A 216 46.58 10.75 -16.97
N ALA A 217 47.36 10.07 -17.81
CA ALA A 217 46.83 9.12 -18.79
C ALA A 217 46.17 7.89 -18.13
N TYR A 218 46.75 7.36 -17.06
CA TYR A 218 46.17 6.26 -16.28
C TYR A 218 44.87 6.68 -15.59
N ARG A 219 44.80 7.89 -15.00
CA ARG A 219 43.56 8.45 -14.44
C ARG A 219 42.48 8.62 -15.50
N ALA A 220 42.84 9.11 -16.69
CA ALA A 220 41.91 9.25 -17.81
C ALA A 220 41.37 7.88 -18.27
N LEU A 221 42.21 6.86 -18.36
CA LEU A 221 41.78 5.50 -18.66
C LEU A 221 40.88 4.91 -17.57
N LYS A 222 41.21 5.15 -16.29
CA LYS A 222 40.40 4.70 -15.16
C LYS A 222 39.01 5.34 -15.18
N LEU A 223 38.92 6.64 -15.43
CA LEU A 223 37.66 7.37 -15.58
C LEU A 223 36.88 6.90 -16.81
N ALA A 224 37.56 6.62 -17.93
CA ALA A 224 36.91 6.08 -19.11
C ALA A 224 36.35 4.68 -18.84
N LEU A 225 37.03 3.83 -18.06
CA LEU A 225 36.57 2.48 -17.72
C LEU A 225 35.40 2.45 -16.73
N GLU A 226 35.06 3.56 -16.07
CA GLU A 226 33.90 3.61 -15.19
C GLU A 226 32.60 3.57 -16.03
N PRO A 227 31.67 2.63 -15.77
CA PRO A 227 30.45 2.50 -16.54
C PRO A 227 29.59 3.76 -16.37
N SER A 228 29.43 4.51 -17.46
CA SER A 228 28.59 5.71 -17.45
C SER A 228 27.11 5.30 -17.43
N ARG A 229 26.33 5.90 -16.52
CA ARG A 229 24.89 5.70 -16.46
C ARG A 229 24.21 6.71 -17.37
N VAL A 230 23.67 6.22 -18.48
CA VAL A 230 22.95 7.03 -19.46
C VAL A 230 21.46 6.71 -19.36
N PRO A 231 20.54 7.67 -19.58
CA PRO A 231 19.11 7.39 -19.64
C PRO A 231 18.81 6.28 -20.65
N ASP A 232 17.94 5.35 -20.27
CA ASP A 232 17.54 4.25 -21.14
C ASP A 232 16.72 4.81 -22.34
N PRO A 233 17.21 4.73 -23.59
CA PRO A 233 16.53 5.32 -24.73
C PRO A 233 15.18 4.65 -25.02
N ASN A 234 15.04 3.36 -24.69
CA ASN A 234 13.77 2.65 -24.85
C ASN A 234 12.77 3.10 -23.78
N ALA A 235 13.23 3.33 -22.55
CA ALA A 235 12.38 3.84 -21.48
C ALA A 235 11.92 5.28 -21.74
N GLN A 236 12.81 6.14 -22.24
CA GLN A 236 12.48 7.50 -22.66
C GLN A 236 11.44 7.52 -23.77
N LYS A 237 11.66 6.72 -24.83
CA LYS A 237 10.69 6.60 -25.93
C LYS A 237 9.32 6.11 -25.44
N LEU A 238 9.30 5.14 -24.52
CA LEU A 238 8.06 4.62 -23.97
C LEU A 238 7.34 5.65 -23.09
N ALA A 239 8.08 6.45 -22.33
CA ALA A 239 7.52 7.56 -21.55
C ALA A 239 6.88 8.62 -22.46
N ASP A 240 7.52 8.97 -23.58
CA ASP A 240 6.96 9.90 -24.55
C ASP A 240 5.70 9.35 -25.23
N GLN A 241 5.70 8.06 -25.57
CA GLN A 241 4.53 7.37 -26.11
C GLN A 241 3.36 7.38 -25.13
N LEU A 242 3.62 7.09 -23.85
CA LEU A 242 2.62 7.11 -22.80
C LEU A 242 2.02 8.52 -22.62
N ALA A 243 2.87 9.55 -22.52
CA ALA A 243 2.44 10.94 -22.38
C ALA A 243 1.56 11.38 -23.58
N GLN A 244 1.93 10.98 -24.80
CA GLN A 244 1.14 11.26 -26.01
C GLN A 244 -0.19 10.50 -26.04
N ALA A 245 -0.22 9.23 -25.61
CA ALA A 245 -1.44 8.43 -25.52
C ALA A 245 -2.39 9.00 -24.46
N GLU A 246 -1.90 9.40 -23.29
CA GLU A 246 -2.69 10.05 -22.26
C GLU A 246 -3.27 11.40 -22.70
N ALA A 247 -2.50 12.18 -23.47
CA ALA A 247 -3.00 13.43 -24.06
C ALA A 247 -4.13 13.15 -25.07
N ARG A 248 -3.99 12.14 -25.92
CA ARG A 248 -5.04 11.71 -26.87
C ARG A 248 -6.28 11.20 -26.13
N ARG A 249 -6.13 10.41 -25.07
CA ARG A 249 -7.23 9.94 -24.22
C ARG A 249 -8.00 11.11 -23.61
N ARG A 250 -7.29 12.10 -23.05
CA ARG A 250 -7.92 13.33 -22.52
C ARG A 250 -8.67 14.10 -23.61
N GLN A 251 -8.06 14.26 -24.79
CA GLN A 251 -8.73 14.92 -25.91
C GLN A 251 -10.00 14.18 -26.37
N ALA A 252 -9.98 12.85 -26.43
CA ALA A 252 -11.16 12.05 -26.77
C ALA A 252 -12.30 12.22 -25.74
N LEU A 253 -11.96 12.24 -24.44
CA LEU A 253 -12.94 12.47 -23.37
C LEU A 253 -13.57 13.87 -23.43
N VAL A 254 -12.77 14.89 -23.75
CA VAL A 254 -13.25 16.28 -23.89
C VAL A 254 -14.08 16.44 -25.16
N ALA A 255 -13.61 15.93 -26.30
CA ALA A 255 -14.30 16.03 -27.58
C ALA A 255 -15.66 15.31 -27.56
N GLY A 256 -15.74 14.15 -26.91
CA GLY A 256 -17.00 13.43 -26.69
C GLY A 256 -17.90 14.03 -25.61
N GLY A 257 -17.46 15.08 -24.91
CA GLY A 257 -18.22 15.69 -23.81
C GLY A 257 -18.42 14.77 -22.61
N HIS A 258 -17.72 13.63 -22.55
CA HIS A 258 -17.85 12.62 -21.49
C HIS A 258 -17.38 13.16 -20.15
N GLU A 259 -16.30 13.94 -20.14
CA GLU A 259 -15.76 14.54 -18.91
C GLU A 259 -16.73 15.55 -18.29
N ALA A 260 -17.33 16.42 -19.11
CA ALA A 260 -18.34 17.37 -18.66
C ALA A 260 -19.63 16.67 -18.19
N SER A 261 -20.07 15.63 -18.92
CA SER A 261 -21.27 14.85 -18.57
C SER A 261 -21.08 14.08 -17.26
N PHE A 262 -19.93 13.43 -17.08
CA PHE A 262 -19.58 12.72 -15.85
C PHE A 262 -19.44 13.69 -14.67
N SER A 263 -18.75 14.82 -14.86
CA SER A 263 -18.60 15.86 -13.83
C SER A 263 -19.95 16.39 -13.36
N LYS A 264 -20.85 16.72 -14.30
CA LYS A 264 -22.22 17.17 -14.01
C LYS A 264 -23.03 16.11 -13.25
N ALA A 265 -22.97 14.84 -13.67
CA ALA A 265 -23.66 13.75 -12.98
C ALA A 265 -23.10 13.52 -11.57
N SER A 266 -21.78 13.58 -11.41
CA SER A 266 -21.11 13.45 -10.10
C SER A 266 -21.49 14.59 -9.15
N ALA A 267 -21.53 15.83 -9.64
CA ALA A 267 -21.98 16.98 -8.84
C ALA A 267 -23.44 16.82 -8.39
N ARG A 268 -24.34 16.34 -9.26
CA ARG A 268 -25.73 16.03 -8.89
C ARG A 268 -25.83 14.95 -7.83
N ARG A 269 -25.03 13.88 -7.95
CA ARG A 269 -24.96 12.82 -6.95
C ARG A 269 -24.50 13.36 -5.59
N GLN A 270 -23.48 14.21 -5.55
CA GLN A 270 -23.01 14.83 -4.31
C GLN A 270 -24.11 15.66 -3.62
N VAL A 271 -24.85 16.46 -4.38
CA VAL A 271 -26.00 17.22 -3.86
C VAL A 271 -27.10 16.28 -3.34
N ALA A 272 -27.41 15.21 -4.06
CA ALA A 272 -28.42 14.25 -3.64
C ALA A 272 -28.02 13.47 -2.37
N VAL A 273 -26.75 13.08 -2.25
CA VAL A 273 -26.21 12.45 -1.02
C VAL A 273 -26.35 13.42 0.17
N ALA A 274 -26.00 14.69 -0.02
CA ALA A 274 -26.16 15.69 1.03
C ALA A 274 -27.64 15.84 1.45
N ALA A 275 -28.56 15.87 0.49
CA ALA A 275 -30.00 15.96 0.75
C ALA A 275 -30.55 14.73 1.50
N VAL A 276 -30.11 13.51 1.16
CA VAL A 276 -30.48 12.29 1.91
C VAL A 276 -29.96 12.36 3.34
N MET A 277 -28.69 12.76 3.52
CA MET A 277 -28.09 12.90 4.84
C MET A 277 -28.82 13.94 5.70
N GLU A 278 -29.26 15.06 5.11
CA GLU A 278 -30.07 16.06 5.79
C GLU A 278 -31.45 15.51 6.17
N ALA A 279 -32.15 14.87 5.23
CA ALA A 279 -33.45 14.26 5.49
C ALA A 279 -33.39 13.15 6.56
N GLU A 280 -32.35 12.32 6.56
CA GLU A 280 -32.15 11.30 7.61
C GLU A 280 -31.88 11.91 8.99
N ARG A 281 -31.17 13.05 9.05
CA ARG A 281 -30.97 13.79 10.31
C ARG A 281 -32.28 14.36 10.83
N GLU A 282 -33.09 15.00 9.97
CA GLU A 282 -34.40 15.53 10.36
C GLU A 282 -35.38 14.45 10.80
N GLN A 283 -35.23 13.22 10.29
CA GLN A 283 -36.02 12.07 10.71
C GLN A 283 -35.60 11.56 12.10
N ARG A 284 -34.29 11.52 12.40
CA ARG A 284 -33.76 11.01 13.68
C ARG A 284 -33.81 12.01 14.82
N GLN A 285 -33.69 13.30 14.53
CA GLN A 285 -33.69 14.38 15.51
C GLN A 285 -34.62 15.49 15.03
N PRO A 286 -35.91 15.47 15.40
CA PRO A 286 -36.75 16.65 15.23
C PRO A 286 -36.08 17.83 15.93
N LYS A 287 -36.02 19.00 15.28
CA LYS A 287 -35.46 20.21 15.87
C LYS A 287 -36.38 20.68 17.00
N LEU A 288 -36.07 20.29 18.23
CA LEU A 288 -36.78 20.72 19.43
C LEU A 288 -36.25 22.08 19.89
N SER A 289 -37.14 22.91 20.42
CA SER A 289 -36.75 24.17 21.07
C SER A 289 -35.99 23.87 22.36
N PRO A 290 -34.74 24.33 22.53
CA PRO A 290 -33.97 24.10 23.76
C PRO A 290 -34.71 24.58 25.02
N ALA A 291 -35.41 25.72 24.92
CA ALA A 291 -36.17 26.28 26.03
C ALA A 291 -37.34 25.38 26.49
N LEU A 292 -38.00 24.68 25.55
CA LEU A 292 -39.10 23.77 25.89
C LEU A 292 -38.58 22.46 26.50
N VAL A 293 -37.39 22.01 26.07
CA VAL A 293 -36.71 20.84 26.65
C VAL A 293 -36.31 21.12 28.10
N ASP A 294 -35.66 22.26 28.36
CA ASP A 294 -35.27 22.67 29.71
C ASP A 294 -36.48 22.77 30.65
N GLU A 295 -37.60 23.33 30.17
CA GLU A 295 -38.83 23.44 30.95
C GLU A 295 -39.47 22.07 31.24
N LEU A 296 -39.46 21.17 30.25
CA LEU A 296 -39.98 19.81 30.42
C LEU A 296 -39.15 19.03 31.45
N GLU A 297 -37.82 19.13 31.39
CA GLU A 297 -36.91 18.48 32.34
C GLU A 297 -37.11 19.03 33.76
N ALA A 298 -37.25 20.36 33.91
CA ALA A 298 -37.55 20.98 35.20
C ALA A 298 -38.89 20.49 35.79
N VAL A 299 -39.96 20.45 34.99
CA VAL A 299 -41.27 19.93 35.41
C VAL A 299 -41.17 18.45 35.81
N ARG A 300 -40.33 17.67 35.13
CA ARG A 300 -40.12 16.26 35.43
C ARG A 300 -39.34 16.04 36.72
N ASP A 301 -38.29 16.82 36.95
CA ASP A 301 -37.53 16.80 38.20
C ASP A 301 -38.42 17.18 39.39
N GLU A 302 -39.28 18.18 39.22
CA GLU A 302 -40.29 18.55 40.21
C GLU A 302 -41.31 17.44 40.46
N TYR A 303 -41.77 16.77 39.40
CA TYR A 303 -42.68 15.62 39.51
C TYR A 303 -42.05 14.49 40.32
N PHE A 304 -40.81 14.11 40.00
CA PHE A 304 -40.08 13.06 40.72
C PHE A 304 -39.74 13.45 42.16
N ALA A 305 -39.40 14.71 42.42
CA ALA A 305 -39.16 15.21 43.78
C ALA A 305 -40.45 15.17 44.62
N ALA A 306 -41.58 15.59 44.03
CA ALA A 306 -42.89 15.52 44.66
C ALA A 306 -43.36 14.07 44.91
N GLU A 307 -43.03 13.15 43.99
CA GLU A 307 -43.32 11.72 44.13
C GLU A 307 -42.52 11.08 45.28
N ARG A 308 -41.20 11.31 45.33
CA ARG A 308 -40.27 10.77 46.34
C ARG A 308 -40.49 11.31 47.76
N GLY A 309 -41.06 12.51 47.91
CA GLY A 309 -41.41 13.07 49.24
C GLY A 309 -42.42 12.20 49.99
N GLY A 310 -41.99 11.56 51.08
CA GLY A 310 -42.78 10.57 51.85
C GLY A 310 -44.02 11.12 52.59
N LYS A 311 -45.03 10.23 52.72
CA LYS A 311 -46.31 10.25 53.47
C LYS A 311 -47.20 11.52 53.45
N ARG A 312 -48.35 11.37 52.77
CA ARG A 312 -49.65 12.06 52.92
C ARG A 312 -49.60 13.54 53.35
N VAL A 313 -48.92 14.36 52.56
CA VAL A 313 -49.18 15.81 52.55
C VAL A 313 -50.52 16.06 51.87
N LEU A 314 -51.45 16.74 52.57
CA LEU A 314 -52.73 17.17 52.01
C LEU A 314 -52.47 17.97 50.72
N GLY A 315 -53.06 17.56 49.60
CA GLY A 315 -52.86 18.23 48.30
C GLY A 315 -51.73 17.67 47.42
N LYS A 316 -50.95 16.68 47.86
CA LYS A 316 -49.94 15.99 47.02
C LYS A 316 -50.51 15.47 45.70
N SER A 317 -51.68 14.86 45.73
CA SER A 317 -52.36 14.36 44.52
C SER A 317 -52.75 15.49 43.55
N ARG A 318 -53.18 16.65 44.06
CA ARG A 318 -53.49 17.82 43.20
C ARG A 318 -52.22 18.37 42.54
N ARG A 319 -51.12 18.46 43.29
CA ARG A 319 -49.81 18.92 42.76
C ARG A 319 -49.21 17.96 41.73
N LEU A 320 -49.32 16.65 41.95
CA LEU A 320 -48.87 15.65 40.96
C LEU A 320 -49.71 15.73 39.68
N ASN A 321 -51.02 15.90 39.80
CA ASN A 321 -51.90 16.06 38.64
C ASN A 321 -51.61 17.36 37.87
N SER A 322 -51.31 18.48 38.55
CA SER A 322 -50.96 19.74 37.87
C SER A 322 -49.62 19.65 37.13
N LEU A 323 -48.61 19.01 37.75
CA LEU A 323 -47.31 18.78 37.11
C LEU A 323 -47.43 17.82 35.92
N LYS A 324 -48.23 16.76 36.04
CA LYS A 324 -48.54 15.86 34.94
C LYS A 324 -49.24 16.58 33.79
N HIS A 325 -50.23 17.42 34.10
CA HIS A 325 -50.93 18.19 33.08
C HIS A 325 -49.99 19.16 32.36
N ARG A 326 -49.10 19.84 33.10
CA ARG A 326 -48.08 20.73 32.53
C ARG A 326 -47.07 19.96 31.66
N GLN A 327 -46.65 18.77 32.09
CA GLN A 327 -45.80 17.87 31.30
C GLN A 327 -46.49 17.50 29.98
N ASP A 328 -47.76 17.12 30.03
CA ASP A 328 -48.54 16.74 28.85
C ASP A 328 -48.76 17.93 27.88
N GLU A 329 -48.93 19.15 28.41
CA GLU A 329 -48.97 20.39 27.61
C GLU A 329 -47.64 20.67 26.88
N LEU A 330 -46.51 20.55 27.59
CA LEU A 330 -45.18 20.78 27.02
C LEU A 330 -44.85 19.72 25.96
N LEU A 331 -45.19 18.46 26.22
CA LEU A 331 -45.05 17.37 25.24
C LEU A 331 -45.90 17.63 23.99
N ALA A 332 -47.15 18.06 24.15
CA ALA A 332 -48.02 18.41 23.03
C ALA A 332 -47.49 19.59 22.20
N GLN A 333 -46.92 20.62 22.85
CA GLN A 333 -46.26 21.74 22.17
C GLN A 333 -45.03 21.30 21.37
N MET A 334 -44.37 20.22 21.79
CA MET A 334 -43.23 19.61 21.09
C MET A 334 -43.63 18.51 20.10
N GLY A 335 -44.93 18.22 19.93
CA GLY A 335 -45.43 17.19 18.99
C GLY A 335 -45.34 15.76 19.50
N PHE A 336 -45.20 15.55 20.81
CA PHE A 336 -45.18 14.23 21.45
C PHE A 336 -46.49 13.96 22.20
N THR A 337 -47.00 12.74 22.07
CA THR A 337 -48.22 12.31 22.75
C THR A 337 -47.99 11.78 24.16
N SER A 338 -46.74 11.44 24.50
CA SER A 338 -46.38 11.00 25.84
C SER A 338 -44.89 11.17 26.13
N TRP A 339 -44.52 11.06 27.40
CA TRP A 339 -43.12 11.04 27.83
C TRP A 339 -42.33 9.86 27.23
N GLN A 340 -42.96 8.70 27.06
CA GLN A 340 -42.34 7.56 26.37
C GLN A 340 -42.12 7.87 24.88
N ALA A 341 -43.07 8.54 24.23
CA ALA A 341 -42.94 8.97 22.85
C ALA A 341 -41.78 9.98 22.69
N TYR A 342 -41.63 10.92 23.65
CA TYR A 342 -40.49 11.83 23.74
C TYR A 342 -39.15 11.10 23.89
N LEU A 343 -39.04 10.15 24.83
CA LEU A 343 -37.82 9.36 25.03
C LEU A 343 -37.46 8.47 23.84
N LEU A 344 -38.46 7.94 23.13
CA LEU A 344 -38.29 7.11 21.95
C LEU A 344 -38.14 7.94 20.66
N GLY A 345 -38.31 9.27 20.73
CA GLY A 345 -38.23 10.17 19.58
C GLY A 345 -39.37 10.03 18.57
N VAL A 346 -40.51 9.43 18.97
CA VAL A 346 -41.67 9.21 18.09
C VAL A 346 -42.65 10.37 18.24
N THR A 347 -42.77 11.19 17.20
CA THR A 347 -43.73 12.32 17.14
C THR A 347 -44.98 11.92 16.34
N ASP A 348 -46.17 12.24 16.82
CA ASP A 348 -47.45 12.07 16.08
C ASP A 348 -47.75 13.27 15.15
N ASP A 349 -46.71 14.04 14.82
CA ASP A 349 -46.80 15.30 14.09
C ASP A 349 -47.13 15.06 12.60
N PRO A 350 -48.10 15.76 11.97
CA PRO A 350 -48.27 15.77 10.52
C PRO A 350 -46.97 16.11 9.75
N THR A 351 -46.03 16.83 10.36
CA THR A 351 -44.69 17.04 9.76
C THR A 351 -43.86 15.76 9.66
N ALA A 352 -44.18 14.68 10.39
CA ALA A 352 -43.51 13.39 10.27
C ALA A 352 -43.80 12.73 8.91
N LEU A 353 -45.02 12.88 8.39
CA LEU A 353 -45.39 12.41 7.06
C LEU A 353 -44.66 13.23 5.98
N GLU A 354 -44.57 14.55 6.15
CA GLU A 354 -43.79 15.43 5.26
C GLU A 354 -42.28 15.09 5.30
N ARG A 355 -41.70 14.85 6.48
CA ARG A 355 -40.31 14.40 6.63
C ARG A 355 -40.07 13.05 5.95
N GLN A 356 -41.00 12.11 6.10
CA GLN A 356 -40.93 10.82 5.41
C GLN A 356 -41.02 10.98 3.89
N GLN A 357 -41.89 11.87 3.40
CA GLN A 357 -41.99 12.20 1.98
C GLN A 357 -40.70 12.84 1.45
N ARG A 358 -40.15 13.85 2.13
CA ARG A 358 -38.86 14.46 1.77
C ARG A 358 -37.71 13.46 1.74
N HIS A 359 -37.66 12.53 2.69
CA HIS A 359 -36.66 11.47 2.69
C HIS A 359 -36.83 10.50 1.51
N ARG A 360 -38.06 10.12 1.16
CA ARG A 360 -38.35 9.31 -0.04
C ARG A 360 -37.96 10.04 -1.32
N GLU A 361 -38.30 11.32 -1.45
CA GLU A 361 -37.93 12.17 -2.58
C GLU A 361 -36.42 12.31 -2.70
N ALA A 362 -35.71 12.55 -1.59
CA ALA A 362 -34.25 12.64 -1.58
C ALA A 362 -33.59 11.31 -2.01
N ARG A 363 -34.12 10.16 -1.56
CA ARG A 363 -33.64 8.85 -2.01
C ARG A 363 -33.92 8.58 -3.48
N ALA A 364 -35.09 8.96 -3.99
CA ALA A 364 -35.42 8.85 -5.40
C ALA A 364 -34.48 9.73 -6.26
N ALA A 365 -34.20 10.96 -5.82
CA ALA A 365 -33.26 11.85 -6.49
C ALA A 365 -31.82 11.31 -6.46
N LEU A 366 -31.41 10.64 -5.37
CA LEU A 366 -30.11 9.97 -5.31
C LEU A 366 -30.03 8.81 -6.31
N ALA A 367 -31.05 7.96 -6.36
CA ALA A 367 -31.11 6.85 -7.32
C ALA A 367 -31.06 7.35 -8.79
N GLU A 368 -31.77 8.45 -9.09
CA GLU A 368 -31.70 9.09 -10.41
C GLU A 368 -30.29 9.62 -10.72
N ALA A 369 -29.66 10.30 -9.75
CA ALA A 369 -28.31 10.84 -9.93
C ALA A 369 -27.26 9.73 -10.10
N GLU A 370 -27.39 8.62 -9.36
CA GLU A 370 -26.54 7.43 -9.55
C GLU A 370 -26.76 6.81 -10.92
N GLY A 371 -28.02 6.69 -11.36
CA GLY A 371 -28.37 6.27 -12.72
C GLY A 371 -27.71 7.14 -13.80
N GLN A 372 -27.68 8.47 -13.60
CA GLN A 372 -27.00 9.40 -14.51
C GLN A 372 -25.47 9.21 -14.54
N VAL A 373 -24.84 8.93 -13.39
CA VAL A 373 -23.41 8.61 -13.32
C VAL A 373 -23.11 7.30 -14.04
N HIS A 374 -23.94 6.27 -13.83
CA HIS A 374 -23.83 5.00 -14.54
C HIS A 374 -24.00 5.17 -16.05
N ALA A 375 -25.01 5.92 -16.48
CA ALA A 375 -25.24 6.22 -17.90
C ALA A 375 -24.08 7.00 -18.53
N ALA A 376 -23.52 8.00 -17.83
CA ALA A 376 -22.35 8.74 -18.30
C ALA A 376 -21.12 7.84 -18.45
N ASN A 377 -20.88 6.94 -17.50
CA ASN A 377 -19.79 5.95 -17.59
C ASN A 377 -20.04 4.93 -18.71
N ALA A 378 -21.27 4.46 -18.89
CA ALA A 378 -21.61 3.55 -19.97
C ALA A 378 -21.43 4.22 -21.35
N ALA A 379 -21.85 5.47 -21.50
CA ALA A 379 -21.64 6.24 -22.73
C ALA A 379 -20.14 6.39 -23.05
N ARG A 380 -19.31 6.69 -22.04
CA ARG A 380 -17.84 6.75 -22.16
C ARG A 380 -17.26 5.41 -22.62
N ARG A 381 -17.66 4.31 -21.97
CA ARG A 381 -17.20 2.95 -22.30
C ARG A 381 -17.67 2.50 -23.67
N ASN A 382 -18.81 2.97 -24.14
CA ASN A 382 -19.35 2.59 -25.45
C ASN A 382 -18.79 3.43 -26.59
N ASP A 383 -18.14 4.56 -26.31
CA ASP A 383 -17.50 5.39 -27.34
C ASP A 383 -16.27 4.66 -27.92
N PRO A 384 -16.23 4.37 -29.23
CA PRO A 384 -15.11 3.66 -29.85
C PRO A 384 -13.80 4.47 -29.81
N THR A 385 -13.86 5.80 -29.85
CA THR A 385 -12.67 6.66 -29.84
C THR A 385 -12.01 6.68 -28.47
N VAL A 386 -12.84 6.74 -27.41
CA VAL A 386 -12.36 6.66 -26.03
C VAL A 386 -11.83 5.28 -25.73
N ARG A 387 -12.53 4.21 -26.15
CA ARG A 387 -12.06 2.83 -25.97
C ARG A 387 -10.71 2.58 -26.65
N ALA A 388 -10.53 3.04 -27.89
CA ALA A 388 -9.26 2.89 -28.59
C ALA A 388 -8.12 3.61 -27.84
N ALA A 389 -8.37 4.83 -27.34
CA ALA A 389 -7.38 5.57 -26.57
C ALA A 389 -7.11 4.97 -25.18
N GLU A 390 -8.12 4.39 -24.51
CA GLU A 390 -7.95 3.65 -23.24
C GLU A 390 -7.11 2.38 -23.48
N SER A 391 -7.43 1.58 -24.51
CA SER A 391 -6.67 0.38 -24.88
C SER A 391 -5.20 0.69 -25.20
N GLU A 392 -4.94 1.77 -25.94
CA GLU A 392 -3.56 2.20 -26.25
C GLU A 392 -2.78 2.58 -24.98
N VAL A 393 -3.42 3.26 -24.02
CA VAL A 393 -2.79 3.59 -22.73
C VAL A 393 -2.53 2.33 -21.91
N ASP A 394 -3.48 1.39 -21.87
CA ASP A 394 -3.33 0.14 -21.12
C ASP A 394 -2.18 -0.73 -21.69
N GLU A 395 -2.11 -0.87 -23.03
CA GLU A 395 -1.01 -1.57 -23.71
C GLU A 395 0.37 -0.94 -23.40
N LEU A 396 0.44 0.40 -23.40
CA LEU A 396 1.68 1.11 -23.06
C LEU A 396 2.03 0.98 -21.58
N CYS A 397 1.03 0.97 -20.68
CA CYS A 397 1.22 0.71 -19.27
C CYS A 397 1.77 -0.69 -19.03
N ASP A 398 1.26 -1.70 -19.71
CA ASP A 398 1.74 -3.09 -19.55
C ASP A 398 3.16 -3.26 -20.09
N ARG A 399 3.48 -2.64 -21.23
CA ARG A 399 4.86 -2.56 -21.72
C ARG A 399 5.79 -1.83 -20.74
N ALA A 400 5.31 -0.76 -20.10
CA ALA A 400 6.07 -0.02 -19.10
C ALA A 400 6.33 -0.84 -17.84
N LYS A 401 5.32 -1.56 -17.33
CA LYS A 401 5.45 -2.48 -16.21
C LYS A 401 6.43 -3.61 -16.53
N ALA A 402 6.32 -4.21 -17.73
CA ALA A 402 7.23 -5.26 -18.18
C ALA A 402 8.68 -4.77 -18.25
N LEU A 403 8.89 -3.54 -18.74
CA LEU A 403 10.22 -2.94 -18.81
C LEU A 403 10.77 -2.65 -17.40
N LEU A 404 9.96 -2.07 -16.51
CA LEU A 404 10.36 -1.71 -15.14
C LEU A 404 10.50 -2.92 -14.20
N GLY A 405 9.85 -4.05 -14.50
CA GLY A 405 9.87 -5.26 -13.68
C GLY A 405 9.20 -5.13 -12.31
N ARG A 406 8.52 -4.01 -12.05
CA ARG A 406 7.82 -3.70 -10.80
C ARG A 406 6.63 -2.79 -11.06
N GLN A 407 5.64 -2.87 -10.17
CA GLN A 407 4.50 -1.96 -10.20
C GLN A 407 4.87 -0.62 -9.55
N VAL A 408 4.69 0.48 -10.28
CA VAL A 408 4.98 1.84 -9.81
C VAL A 408 3.76 2.71 -10.06
N ALA A 409 3.44 3.61 -9.12
CA ALA A 409 2.29 4.52 -9.23
C ALA A 409 2.49 5.59 -10.32
N ASP A 410 3.69 6.15 -10.41
CA ASP A 410 4.10 7.08 -11.47
C ASP A 410 5.00 6.37 -12.49
N LEU A 411 4.37 5.80 -13.53
CA LEU A 411 5.06 5.07 -14.59
C LEU A 411 5.90 6.00 -15.47
N GLU A 412 5.41 7.20 -15.80
CA GLU A 412 6.13 8.17 -16.64
C GLU A 412 7.41 8.63 -15.94
N GLY A 413 7.32 9.04 -14.67
CA GLY A 413 8.48 9.43 -13.87
C GLY A 413 9.48 8.29 -13.69
N ALA A 414 8.99 7.07 -13.43
CA ALA A 414 9.83 5.89 -13.29
C ALA A 414 10.59 5.54 -14.57
N LEU A 415 9.92 5.60 -15.74
CA LEU A 415 10.56 5.37 -17.04
C LEU A 415 11.62 6.43 -17.34
N ARG A 416 11.35 7.72 -17.07
CA ARG A 416 12.32 8.80 -17.29
C ARG A 416 13.54 8.71 -16.39
N SER A 417 13.37 8.19 -15.17
CA SER A 417 14.46 8.02 -14.21
C SER A 417 15.33 6.78 -14.47
N ARG A 418 14.91 5.89 -15.37
CA ARG A 418 15.64 4.64 -15.65
C ARG A 418 16.91 4.93 -16.44
N THR A 419 18.02 4.43 -15.92
CA THR A 419 19.33 4.51 -16.55
C THR A 419 19.86 3.11 -16.85
N ILE A 420 20.58 2.98 -17.96
CA ILE A 420 21.36 1.79 -18.31
C ILE A 420 22.85 2.14 -18.26
N GLU A 421 23.67 1.11 -18.07
CA GLU A 421 25.12 1.24 -18.24
C GLU A 421 25.40 1.30 -19.74
N ALA A 422 25.88 2.44 -20.22
CA ALA A 422 26.35 2.57 -21.57
C ALA A 422 27.80 2.09 -21.65
N PRO A 423 28.22 1.45 -22.76
CA PRO A 423 29.62 1.15 -22.98
C PRO A 423 30.43 2.44 -22.87
N ALA A 424 31.50 2.36 -22.09
CA ALA A 424 32.42 3.45 -21.88
C ALA A 424 32.90 4.05 -23.22
N GLU A 425 32.49 5.29 -23.51
CA GLU A 425 32.99 6.02 -24.66
C GLU A 425 34.40 6.54 -24.38
N GLY A 426 35.32 6.40 -25.34
CA GLY A 426 36.67 6.95 -25.24
C GLY A 426 37.72 6.04 -24.58
N VAL A 427 37.40 4.78 -24.28
CA VAL A 427 38.37 3.79 -23.75
C VAL A 427 39.55 3.62 -24.71
N ASP A 428 39.30 3.49 -26.02
CA ASP A 428 40.36 3.33 -27.02
C ASP A 428 41.27 4.56 -27.10
N ALA A 429 40.69 5.76 -27.02
CA ALA A 429 41.45 7.01 -27.03
C ALA A 429 42.29 7.16 -25.75
N ALA A 430 41.74 6.81 -24.59
CA ALA A 430 42.44 6.83 -23.31
C ALA A 430 43.54 5.75 -23.24
N ALA A 431 43.31 4.56 -23.82
CA ALA A 431 44.30 3.50 -23.93
C ALA A 431 45.46 3.90 -24.84
N GLN A 432 45.17 4.55 -25.98
CA GLN A 432 46.19 5.13 -26.86
C GLN A 432 46.99 6.24 -26.16
N GLN A 433 46.34 7.07 -25.34
CA GLN A 433 47.01 8.11 -24.58
C GLN A 433 47.96 7.54 -23.52
N LEU A 434 47.55 6.46 -22.83
CA LEU A 434 48.42 5.74 -21.89
C LEU A 434 49.60 5.07 -22.61
N SER A 435 49.36 4.41 -23.74
CA SER A 435 50.43 3.80 -24.54
C SER A 435 51.46 4.82 -25.02
N ARG A 436 51.03 6.01 -25.46
CA ARG A 436 51.94 7.11 -25.81
C ARG A 436 52.71 7.63 -24.61
N ALA A 437 52.07 7.77 -23.46
CA ALA A 437 52.73 8.24 -22.24
C ALA A 437 53.79 7.24 -21.75
N LEU A 438 53.52 5.93 -21.83
CA LEU A 438 54.49 4.87 -21.50
C LEU A 438 55.68 4.87 -22.47
N ALA A 439 55.42 5.02 -23.78
CA ALA A 439 56.48 5.07 -24.79
C ALA A 439 57.46 6.24 -24.59
N VAL A 440 56.99 7.38 -24.07
CA VAL A 440 57.86 8.53 -23.72
C VAL A 440 58.77 8.23 -22.53
N VAL A 441 58.33 7.36 -21.62
CA VAL A 441 59.08 6.90 -20.45
C VAL A 441 59.99 5.70 -20.76
N GLY A 442 59.94 5.18 -21.99
CA GLY A 442 60.79 4.06 -22.45
C GLY A 442 60.29 2.67 -22.02
N VAL A 443 58.99 2.55 -21.72
CA VAL A 443 58.26 1.30 -21.45
C VAL A 443 57.30 1.03 -22.59
#